data_AF-A0A3R7AQ67-F1
#
_entry.id   AF-A0A3R7AQ67-F1
#
_cell.length_a   1.000
_cell.length_b   1.000
_cell.length_c   1.000
_cell.angle_alpha   90.00
_cell.angle_beta   90.00
_cell.angle_gamma   90.00
#
_symmetry.space_group_name_H-M   'P 1'
#
loop_
_entity.id
_entity.type
_entity.pdbx_description
1 polymer ?
#
loop_
_entity_poly.entity_id
_entity_poly.type
_entity_poly.pdbx_seq_one_letter_code
_entity_poly.pdbx_strand_id
1 'polypeptide(L)'
;MLLISSIPNLVVADGFNIGFSRFAIIGAPLSLILMAVSIYMVAERLKYIPLKKNLDIDPWSAVEDRDVFYRSVVIFAVVMILFVLNDIIHISMGLIATSGAVAMLILSGEDPESTFRSIDWGTIFFLISFFVIVGGLERSGSLMIFAESLSRLFQIEPALAYVFNLLICGLASAFVDNVPITITLIPVTKYIAADLKLDTEILAWSLIFGANLGGTSLL
;
A
#
# COMPACT_ATOMS: atom_id res chain seq x y z
N MET A 1 3.21 6.60 -3.74
CA MET A 1 2.12 6.24 -2.82
C MET A 1 0.81 6.24 -3.60
N LEU A 2 0.61 5.21 -4.41
CA LEU A 2 -0.72 4.93 -4.97
C LEU A 2 -1.39 3.87 -4.09
N LEU A 3 -2.71 3.70 -4.21
CA LEU A 3 -3.44 2.70 -3.43
C LEU A 3 -2.86 1.30 -3.65
N ILE A 4 -2.52 0.98 -4.91
CA ILE A 4 -1.96 -0.32 -5.30
C ILE A 4 -0.43 -0.42 -5.11
N SER A 5 0.24 0.64 -4.67
CA SER A 5 1.70 0.62 -4.57
C SER A 5 2.23 -0.18 -3.39
N SER A 6 1.38 -0.52 -2.42
CA SER A 6 1.74 -1.35 -1.28
C SER A 6 0.50 -2.02 -0.67
N ILE A 7 0.67 -3.21 -0.11
CA ILE A 7 -0.40 -3.95 0.57
C ILE A 7 -1.02 -3.14 1.73
N PRO A 8 -0.26 -2.43 2.59
CA PRO A 8 -0.84 -1.61 3.66
C PRO A 8 -1.79 -0.53 3.13
N ASN A 9 -1.44 0.12 2.01
CA ASN A 9 -2.29 1.16 1.42
C ASN A 9 -3.64 0.59 0.99
N LEU A 10 -3.63 -0.57 0.34
CA LEU A 10 -4.84 -1.26 -0.10
C LEU A 10 -5.71 -1.67 1.10
N VAL A 11 -5.10 -2.28 2.12
CA VAL A 11 -5.81 -2.76 3.31
C VAL A 11 -6.43 -1.61 4.10
N VAL A 12 -5.70 -0.50 4.29
CA VAL A 12 -6.26 0.69 4.96
C VAL A 12 -7.35 1.33 4.10
N ALA A 13 -7.14 1.47 2.79
CA ALA A 13 -8.14 2.03 1.89
C ALA A 13 -9.44 1.23 1.89
N ASP A 14 -9.37 -0.10 1.82
CA ASP A 14 -10.53 -1.00 1.95
C ASP A 14 -11.19 -0.86 3.33
N GLY A 15 -10.39 -0.89 4.39
CA GLY A 15 -10.86 -0.72 5.76
C GLY A 15 -11.64 0.57 5.98
N PHE A 16 -11.25 1.67 5.34
CA PHE A 16 -11.89 2.98 5.48
C PHE A 16 -12.76 3.40 4.29
N ASN A 17 -12.98 2.50 3.33
CA ASN A 17 -13.75 2.74 2.11
C ASN A 17 -13.26 3.96 1.30
N ILE A 18 -11.93 4.09 1.16
CA ILE A 18 -11.27 5.13 0.37
C ILE A 18 -11.06 4.61 -1.05
N GLY A 19 -11.71 5.28 -2.02
CA GLY A 19 -11.58 4.97 -3.44
C GLY A 19 -10.19 5.25 -4.03
N PHE A 20 -9.87 4.60 -5.16
CA PHE A 20 -8.58 4.79 -5.84
C PHE A 20 -8.40 6.24 -6.31
N SER A 21 -9.46 6.87 -6.82
CA SER A 21 -9.40 8.24 -7.34
C SER A 21 -9.03 9.23 -6.24
N ARG A 22 -9.67 9.10 -5.07
CA ARG A 22 -9.37 9.90 -3.87
C ARG A 22 -7.93 9.68 -3.43
N PHE A 23 -7.47 8.43 -3.46
CA PHE A 23 -6.10 8.10 -3.11
C PHE A 23 -5.09 8.73 -4.07
N ALA A 24 -5.35 8.70 -5.37
CA ALA A 24 -4.50 9.31 -6.38
C ALA A 24 -4.41 10.83 -6.21
N ILE A 25 -5.53 11.50 -5.93
CA ILE A 25 -5.57 12.97 -5.76
C ILE A 25 -4.72 13.42 -4.55
N ILE A 26 -4.78 12.70 -3.44
CA ILE A 26 -4.05 13.06 -2.21
C ILE A 26 -2.61 12.52 -2.24
N GLY A 27 -2.43 11.26 -2.64
CA GLY A 27 -1.16 10.56 -2.60
C GLY A 27 -0.20 10.95 -3.73
N ALA A 28 -0.68 11.27 -4.93
CA ALA A 28 0.20 11.56 -6.07
C ALA A 28 1.01 12.85 -5.91
N PRO A 29 0.45 14.00 -5.48
CA PRO A 29 1.24 15.22 -5.26
C PRO A 29 2.36 15.01 -4.25
N LEU A 30 2.06 14.36 -3.11
CA LEU A 30 3.05 14.04 -2.10
C LEU A 30 4.13 13.10 -2.65
N SER A 31 3.73 12.08 -3.42
CA SER A 31 4.67 11.14 -4.05
C SER A 31 5.62 11.83 -5.03
N LEU A 32 5.12 12.79 -5.81
CA LEU A 32 5.94 13.55 -6.76
C LEU A 32 6.93 14.47 -6.04
N ILE A 33 6.50 15.11 -4.95
CA ILE A 33 7.39 15.92 -4.09
C ILE A 33 8.48 15.05 -3.49
N LEU A 34 8.11 13.92 -2.87
CA LEU A 34 9.08 12.99 -2.28
C LEU A 34 10.05 12.44 -3.33
N MET A 35 9.54 12.07 -4.51
CA MET A 35 10.38 11.61 -5.62
C MET A 35 11.38 12.69 -6.05
N ALA A 36 10.96 13.94 -6.18
CA ALA A 36 11.84 15.04 -6.55
C ALA A 36 12.94 15.26 -5.49
N VAL A 37 12.59 15.22 -4.21
CA VAL A 37 13.55 15.32 -3.09
C VAL A 37 14.52 14.13 -3.11
N SER A 38 14.03 12.90 -3.28
CA SER A 38 14.87 11.70 -3.35
C SER A 38 15.84 11.76 -4.54
N ILE A 39 15.37 12.17 -5.72
CA ILE A 39 16.23 12.36 -6.91
C ILE A 39 17.31 13.41 -6.61
N TYR A 40 16.94 14.53 -6.00
CA TYR A 40 17.90 15.58 -5.64
C TYR A 40 18.96 15.06 -4.64
N MET A 41 18.55 14.39 -3.57
CA MET A 41 19.47 13.81 -2.58
C MET A 41 20.43 12.79 -3.22
N VAL A 42 19.91 11.92 -4.10
CA VAL A 42 20.74 10.95 -4.83
C VAL A 42 21.69 11.67 -5.79
N ALA A 43 21.22 12.68 -6.53
CA ALA A 43 22.05 13.45 -7.46
C ALA A 43 23.20 14.17 -6.74
N GLU A 44 22.96 14.76 -5.56
CA GLU A 44 24.01 15.33 -4.72
C GLU A 44 25.01 14.26 -4.27
N ARG A 45 24.55 13.08 -3.85
CA ARG A 45 25.42 11.98 -3.42
C ARG A 45 26.27 11.43 -4.59
N LEU A 46 25.69 11.34 -5.79
CA LEU A 46 26.36 10.85 -6.98
C LEU A 46 27.53 11.73 -7.43
N LYS A 47 27.57 13.03 -7.07
CA LYS A 47 28.73 13.90 -7.34
C LYS A 47 30.03 13.39 -6.69
N TYR A 48 29.91 12.65 -5.58
CA TYR A 48 31.03 12.12 -4.82
C TYR A 48 31.37 10.66 -5.18
N ILE A 49 30.58 10.04 -6.06
CA ILE A 49 30.77 8.64 -6.47
C ILE A 49 31.35 8.64 -7.89
N PRO A 50 32.50 7.99 -8.15
CA PRO A 50 33.04 7.87 -9.49
C PRO A 50 32.12 7.00 -10.35
N LEU A 51 31.29 7.64 -11.18
CA LEU A 51 30.40 6.98 -12.12
C LEU A 51 31.19 6.43 -13.33
N LYS A 52 31.01 5.15 -13.66
CA LYS A 52 31.44 4.61 -14.96
C LYS A 52 30.59 5.26 -16.07
N LYS A 53 31.21 6.11 -16.89
CA LYS A 53 30.53 6.94 -17.90
C LYS A 53 30.03 6.18 -19.13
N ASN A 54 30.50 4.95 -19.38
CA ASN A 54 30.19 4.21 -20.60
C ASN A 54 29.61 2.84 -20.24
N LEU A 55 28.29 2.78 -20.11
CA LEU A 55 27.52 1.54 -20.18
C LEU A 55 26.65 1.68 -21.44
N ASP A 56 27.18 1.22 -22.57
CA ASP A 56 26.41 1.11 -23.82
C ASP A 56 25.54 -0.15 -23.72
N ILE A 57 24.48 -0.05 -22.92
CA ILE A 57 23.49 -1.12 -22.72
C ILE A 57 22.29 -0.77 -23.59
N ASP A 58 22.03 -1.58 -24.62
CA ASP A 58 20.79 -1.49 -25.39
C ASP A 58 19.60 -1.91 -24.51
N PRO A 59 18.63 -1.02 -24.22
CA PRO A 59 17.45 -1.37 -23.42
C PRO A 59 16.62 -2.49 -24.03
N TRP A 60 16.65 -2.62 -25.37
CA TRP A 60 15.87 -3.65 -26.07
C TRP A 60 16.46 -5.04 -25.94
N SER A 61 17.73 -5.16 -25.51
CA SER A 61 18.33 -6.46 -25.21
C SER A 61 17.66 -7.17 -24.04
N ALA A 62 16.91 -6.45 -23.20
CA ALA A 62 16.14 -7.02 -22.08
C ALA A 62 14.72 -7.47 -22.47
N VAL A 63 14.24 -7.13 -23.67
CA VAL A 63 12.89 -7.50 -24.12
C VAL A 63 12.96 -8.80 -24.90
N GLU A 64 12.53 -9.90 -24.29
CA GLU A 64 12.53 -11.24 -24.92
C GLU A 64 11.57 -11.29 -26.12
N ASP A 65 10.34 -10.80 -25.93
CA ASP A 65 9.29 -10.75 -26.95
C ASP A 65 8.63 -9.37 -26.99
N ARG A 66 8.73 -8.71 -28.15
CA ARG A 66 8.18 -7.35 -28.36
C ARG A 66 6.67 -7.34 -28.41
N ASP A 67 6.04 -8.37 -28.97
CA ASP A 67 4.58 -8.45 -29.07
C ASP A 67 3.96 -8.67 -27.69
N VAL A 68 4.54 -9.57 -26.90
CA VAL A 68 4.13 -9.78 -25.50
C VAL A 68 4.34 -8.50 -24.70
N PHE A 69 5.46 -7.79 -24.88
CA PHE A 69 5.71 -6.52 -24.21
C PHE A 69 4.64 -5.46 -24.53
N TYR A 70 4.31 -5.24 -25.81
CA TYR A 70 3.29 -4.25 -26.17
C TYR A 70 1.90 -4.64 -25.68
N ARG A 71 1.53 -5.92 -25.76
CA ARG A 71 0.27 -6.43 -25.16
C ARG A 71 0.24 -6.17 -23.66
N SER A 72 1.38 -6.37 -22.98
CA SER A 72 1.53 -6.14 -21.55
C SER A 72 1.32 -4.68 -21.17
N VAL A 73 1.92 -3.77 -21.93
CA VAL A 73 1.73 -2.32 -21.74
C VAL A 73 0.27 -1.92 -21.94
N VAL A 74 -0.40 -2.45 -22.97
CA VAL A 74 -1.82 -2.16 -23.23
C VAL A 74 -2.70 -2.67 -22.10
N ILE A 75 -2.52 -3.92 -21.66
CA ILE A 75 -3.33 -4.48 -20.57
C ILE A 75 -3.09 -3.74 -19.27
N PHE A 76 -1.83 -3.42 -18.96
CA PHE A 76 -1.50 -2.60 -17.80
C PHE A 76 -2.19 -1.23 -17.86
N ALA A 77 -2.16 -0.54 -19.00
CA ALA A 77 -2.85 0.74 -19.16
C ALA A 77 -4.36 0.62 -18.98
N VAL A 78 -4.99 -0.43 -19.52
CA VAL A 78 -6.43 -0.71 -19.32
C VAL A 78 -6.75 -0.97 -17.85
N VAL A 79 -5.96 -1.79 -17.15
CA VAL A 79 -6.13 -2.06 -15.72
C VAL A 79 -6.01 -0.76 -14.90
N MET A 80 -5.03 0.09 -15.21
CA MET A 80 -4.87 1.38 -14.53
C MET A 80 -6.06 2.31 -14.76
N ILE A 81 -6.60 2.36 -15.97
CA ILE A 81 -7.82 3.12 -16.27
C ILE A 81 -9.01 2.55 -15.49
N LEU A 82 -9.18 1.23 -15.46
CA LEU A 82 -10.26 0.59 -14.71
C LEU A 82 -10.16 0.85 -13.21
N PHE A 83 -8.95 0.91 -12.63
CA PHE A 83 -8.78 1.31 -11.24
C PHE A 83 -9.25 2.74 -10.98
N VAL A 84 -8.91 3.70 -11.86
CA VAL A 84 -9.39 5.09 -11.73
C VAL A 84 -10.91 5.16 -11.83
N LEU A 85 -11.51 4.35 -12.71
CA LEU A 85 -12.95 4.31 -12.93
C LEU A 85 -13.70 3.40 -11.94
N ASN A 86 -13.01 2.69 -11.04
CA ASN A 86 -13.64 1.69 -10.18
C ASN A 86 -14.72 2.32 -9.28
N ASP A 87 -14.50 3.55 -8.82
CA ASP A 87 -15.43 4.31 -7.98
C ASP A 87 -16.76 4.61 -8.71
N ILE A 88 -16.75 4.63 -10.05
CA ILE A 88 -17.92 4.87 -10.91
C ILE A 88 -18.58 3.54 -11.32
N ILE A 89 -17.76 2.54 -11.68
CA ILE A 89 -18.24 1.26 -12.21
C ILE A 89 -18.65 0.31 -11.07
N HIS A 90 -18.29 0.62 -9.82
CA HIS A 90 -18.58 -0.17 -8.62
C HIS A 90 -18.08 -1.63 -8.69
N ILE A 91 -16.99 -1.86 -9.44
CA ILE A 91 -16.31 -3.15 -9.51
C ILE A 91 -15.19 -3.18 -8.46
N SER A 92 -15.03 -4.32 -7.79
CA SER A 92 -13.96 -4.49 -6.81
C SER A 92 -12.59 -4.45 -7.50
N MET A 93 -11.62 -3.79 -6.87
CA MET A 93 -10.26 -3.70 -7.39
C MET A 93 -9.62 -5.09 -7.57
N GLY A 94 -9.95 -6.04 -6.71
CA GLY A 94 -9.51 -7.43 -6.83
C GLY A 94 -9.98 -8.11 -8.12
N LEU A 95 -11.22 -7.84 -8.57
CA LEU A 95 -11.72 -8.37 -9.85
C LEU A 95 -11.00 -7.72 -11.04
N ILE A 96 -10.74 -6.42 -10.99
CA ILE A 96 -10.01 -5.70 -12.05
C ILE A 96 -8.59 -6.28 -12.19
N ALA A 97 -7.88 -6.42 -11.06
CA ALA A 97 -6.51 -6.95 -11.02
C ALA A 97 -6.44 -8.40 -11.53
N THR A 98 -7.33 -9.27 -11.04
CA THR A 98 -7.37 -10.69 -11.45
C THR A 98 -7.77 -10.85 -12.91
N SER A 99 -8.72 -10.05 -13.41
CA SER A 99 -9.08 -10.06 -14.83
C SER A 99 -7.91 -9.63 -15.72
N GLY A 100 -7.15 -8.61 -15.32
CA GLY A 100 -5.93 -8.20 -16.01
C GLY A 100 -4.86 -9.30 -16.03
N ALA A 101 -4.63 -9.95 -14.88
CA ALA A 101 -3.69 -11.06 -14.77
C ALA A 101 -4.10 -12.27 -15.62
N VAL A 102 -5.39 -12.64 -15.62
CA VAL A 102 -5.93 -13.73 -16.46
C VAL A 102 -5.81 -13.39 -17.94
N ALA A 103 -6.14 -12.15 -18.34
CA ALA A 103 -5.99 -11.71 -19.72
C ALA A 103 -4.53 -11.76 -20.17
N MET A 104 -3.59 -11.35 -19.32
CA MET A 104 -2.15 -11.45 -19.57
C MET A 104 -1.70 -12.89 -19.74
N LEU A 105 -2.10 -13.78 -18.84
CA LEU A 105 -1.73 -15.18 -18.87
C LEU A 105 -2.20 -15.87 -20.18
N ILE A 106 -3.41 -15.53 -20.64
CA ILE A 106 -3.95 -16.06 -21.91
C ILE A 106 -3.19 -15.50 -23.12
N LEU A 107 -2.80 -14.22 -23.08
CA LEU A 107 -2.22 -13.51 -24.24
C LEU A 107 -0.70 -13.60 -24.35
N SER A 108 0.00 -13.89 -23.25
CA SER A 108 1.45 -14.12 -23.22
C SER A 108 1.81 -15.51 -23.72
N GLY A 109 0.88 -16.48 -23.58
CA GLY A 109 1.16 -17.88 -23.91
C GLY A 109 2.15 -18.54 -22.95
N GLU A 110 2.41 -17.93 -21.79
CA GLU A 110 3.22 -18.52 -20.73
C GLU A 110 2.53 -19.74 -20.12
N ASP A 111 3.36 -20.67 -19.62
CA ASP A 111 2.87 -21.83 -18.89
C ASP A 111 2.25 -21.38 -17.55
N PRO A 112 0.95 -21.62 -17.30
CA PRO A 112 0.30 -21.24 -16.06
C PRO A 112 1.00 -21.77 -14.82
N GLU A 113 1.56 -22.98 -14.87
CA GLU A 113 2.23 -23.58 -13.73
C GLU A 113 3.47 -22.76 -13.33
N SER A 114 4.28 -22.32 -14.30
CA SER A 114 5.41 -21.43 -14.07
C SER A 114 4.99 -20.10 -13.43
N THR A 115 3.91 -19.49 -13.92
CA THR A 115 3.36 -18.25 -13.36
C THR A 115 2.88 -18.45 -11.93
N PHE A 116 2.13 -19.52 -11.64
CA PHE A 116 1.66 -19.80 -10.27
C PHE A 116 2.81 -20.10 -9.30
N ARG A 117 3.90 -20.72 -9.76
CA ARG A 117 5.10 -20.94 -8.95
C ARG A 117 5.84 -19.63 -8.62
N SER A 118 5.69 -18.60 -9.45
CA SER A 118 6.30 -17.28 -9.22
C SER A 118 5.58 -16.47 -8.13
N ILE A 119 4.36 -16.85 -7.77
CA ILE A 119 3.57 -16.17 -6.74
C ILE A 119 4.13 -16.48 -5.35
N ASP A 120 4.28 -15.45 -4.53
CA ASP A 120 4.59 -15.61 -3.11
C ASP A 120 3.35 -16.05 -2.32
N TRP A 121 3.11 -17.37 -2.33
CA TRP A 121 2.05 -18.00 -1.55
C TRP A 121 2.23 -17.82 -0.04
N GLY A 122 3.47 -17.68 0.43
CA GLY A 122 3.79 -17.45 1.83
C GLY A 122 3.13 -16.17 2.34
N THR A 123 3.28 -15.07 1.59
CA THR A 123 2.62 -13.80 1.89
C THR A 123 1.10 -13.94 1.90
N ILE A 124 0.49 -14.64 0.93
CA ILE A 124 -0.97 -14.82 0.88
C ILE A 124 -1.48 -15.57 2.13
N PHE A 125 -0.88 -16.71 2.47
CA PHE A 125 -1.29 -17.48 3.64
C PHE A 125 -1.00 -16.77 4.97
N PHE A 126 0.09 -16.01 5.03
CA PHE A 126 0.40 -15.16 6.16
C PHE A 126 -0.71 -14.12 6.38
N LEU A 127 -1.12 -13.39 5.33
CA LEU A 127 -2.18 -12.39 5.42
C LEU A 127 -3.50 -13.02 5.86
N ILE A 128 -3.90 -14.14 5.25
CA ILE A 128 -5.13 -14.87 5.63
C ILE A 128 -5.09 -15.22 7.12
N SER A 129 -3.99 -15.82 7.58
CA SER A 129 -3.83 -16.21 8.99
C SER A 129 -3.87 -15.00 9.91
N PHE A 130 -3.24 -13.89 9.51
CA PHE A 130 -3.22 -12.66 10.28
C PHE A 130 -4.61 -12.02 10.38
N PHE A 131 -5.39 -11.98 9.29
CA PHE A 131 -6.79 -11.54 9.32
C PHE A 131 -7.64 -12.38 10.27
N VAL A 132 -7.43 -13.70 10.31
CA VAL A 132 -8.13 -14.59 11.26
C VAL A 132 -7.76 -14.25 12.70
N ILE A 133 -6.48 -14.02 13.00
CA ILE A 133 -6.01 -13.65 14.34
C ILE A 133 -6.59 -12.29 14.77
N VAL A 134 -6.51 -11.28 13.92
CA VAL A 134 -7.04 -9.94 14.21
C VAL A 134 -8.55 -9.98 14.39
N GLY A 135 -9.28 -10.70 13.54
CA GLY A 135 -10.72 -10.90 13.70
C GLY A 135 -11.08 -11.64 15.01
N GLY A 136 -10.21 -12.55 15.46
CA GLY A 136 -10.32 -13.18 16.78
C GLY A 136 -10.12 -12.18 17.93
N LEU A 137 -9.10 -11.33 17.86
CA LEU A 137 -8.81 -10.29 18.84
C LEU A 137 -9.87 -9.17 18.90
N GLU A 138 -10.50 -8.89 17.75
CA GLU A 138 -11.63 -7.97 17.66
C GLU A 138 -12.85 -8.57 18.39
N ARG A 139 -13.18 -9.84 18.10
CA ARG A 139 -14.30 -10.54 18.76
C ARG A 139 -14.09 -10.81 20.24
N SER A 140 -12.84 -10.96 20.70
CA SER A 140 -12.54 -11.11 22.13
C SER A 140 -12.67 -9.78 22.91
N GLY A 141 -12.84 -8.65 22.22
CA GLY A 141 -12.88 -7.32 22.83
C GLY A 141 -11.50 -6.79 23.23
N SER A 142 -10.41 -7.52 22.96
CA SER A 142 -9.06 -7.10 23.34
C SER A 142 -8.66 -5.81 22.64
N LEU A 143 -8.98 -5.68 21.35
CA LEU A 143 -8.71 -4.45 20.59
C LEU A 143 -9.58 -3.27 21.08
N MET A 144 -10.80 -3.54 21.54
CA MET A 144 -11.70 -2.52 22.09
C MET A 144 -11.17 -1.96 23.41
N ILE A 145 -10.73 -2.82 24.33
CA ILE A 145 -10.12 -2.40 25.61
C ILE A 145 -8.87 -1.55 25.37
N PHE A 146 -8.05 -1.95 24.39
CA PHE A 146 -6.88 -1.18 23.98
C PHE A 146 -7.27 0.19 23.42
N ALA A 147 -8.25 0.23 22.50
CA ALA A 147 -8.74 1.46 21.90
C ALA A 147 -9.36 2.43 22.92
N GLU A 148 -10.13 1.92 23.89
CA GLU A 148 -10.67 2.72 25.00
C GLU A 148 -9.58 3.36 25.84
N SER A 149 -8.51 2.60 26.12
CA SER A 149 -7.38 3.10 26.92
C SER A 149 -6.68 4.25 26.21
N LEU A 150 -6.48 4.14 24.90
CA LEU A 150 -5.95 5.21 24.06
C LEU A 150 -6.90 6.39 23.96
N SER A 151 -8.20 6.14 23.79
CA SER A 151 -9.20 7.20 23.65
C SER A 151 -9.23 8.10 24.87
N ARG A 152 -9.20 7.53 26.09
CA ARG A 152 -9.12 8.31 27.34
C ARG A 152 -7.90 9.24 27.40
N LEU A 153 -6.77 8.82 26.84
CA LEU A 153 -5.56 9.65 26.75
C LEU A 153 -5.75 10.79 25.74
N PHE A 154 -6.39 10.49 24.60
CA PHE A 154 -6.59 11.45 23.52
C PHE A 154 -7.76 12.42 23.76
N GLN A 155 -8.64 12.16 24.73
CA GLN A 155 -9.67 13.13 25.15
C GLN A 155 -9.09 14.45 25.64
N ILE A 156 -7.85 14.44 26.14
CA ILE A 156 -7.15 15.66 26.60
C ILE A 156 -6.74 16.53 25.40
N GLU A 157 -6.23 15.90 24.34
CA GLU A 157 -5.79 16.56 23.12
C GLU A 157 -6.04 15.62 21.92
N PRO A 158 -7.17 15.78 21.19
CA PRO A 158 -7.55 14.85 20.13
C PRO A 158 -6.57 14.79 18.96
N ALA A 159 -5.74 15.83 18.77
CA ALA A 159 -4.68 15.83 17.78
C ALA A 159 -3.66 14.69 17.99
N LEU A 160 -3.52 14.21 19.23
CA LEU A 160 -2.63 13.10 19.56
C LEU A 160 -3.03 11.79 18.88
N ALA A 161 -4.30 11.60 18.51
CA ALA A 161 -4.75 10.40 17.80
C ALA A 161 -4.09 10.28 16.41
N TYR A 162 -4.00 11.40 15.67
CA TYR A 162 -3.34 11.42 14.36
C TYR A 162 -1.84 11.16 14.46
N VAL A 163 -1.19 11.82 15.43
CA VAL A 163 0.24 11.65 15.70
C VAL A 163 0.54 10.23 16.15
N PHE A 164 -0.29 9.66 17.03
CA PHE A 164 -0.18 8.28 17.46
C PHE A 164 -0.25 7.33 16.26
N ASN A 165 -1.28 7.42 15.42
CA ASN A 165 -1.42 6.55 14.25
C ASN A 165 -0.22 6.63 13.30
N LEU A 166 0.28 7.84 13.05
CA LEU A 166 1.44 8.05 12.19
C LEU A 166 2.71 7.42 12.80
N LEU A 167 2.98 7.69 14.08
CA LEU A 167 4.20 7.23 14.75
C LEU A 167 4.17 5.75 15.08
N ILE A 168 3.04 5.20 15.56
CA ILE A 168 2.95 3.78 15.90
C ILE A 168 3.14 2.93 14.65
N CYS A 169 2.51 3.30 13.52
CA CYS A 169 2.74 2.61 12.26
C CYS A 169 4.19 2.77 11.82
N GLY A 170 4.75 3.98 11.85
CA GLY A 170 6.13 4.23 11.43
C GLY A 170 7.16 3.46 12.25
N LEU A 171 7.08 3.58 13.58
CA LEU A 171 8.05 2.99 14.51
C LEU A 171 7.87 1.48 14.64
N ALA A 172 6.64 0.97 14.71
CA ALA A 172 6.44 -0.48 14.78
C ALA A 172 6.86 -1.17 13.49
N SER A 173 6.76 -0.48 12.34
CA SER A 173 7.24 -1.01 11.05
C SER A 173 8.76 -1.20 10.98
N ALA A 174 9.53 -0.64 11.93
CA ALA A 174 10.96 -0.90 12.05
C ALA A 174 11.27 -2.26 12.69
N PHE A 175 10.29 -2.91 13.33
CA PHE A 175 10.45 -4.19 14.02
C PHE A 175 9.60 -5.31 13.42
N VAL A 176 8.46 -4.96 12.82
CA VAL A 176 7.46 -5.88 12.27
C VAL A 176 7.05 -5.39 10.88
N ASP A 177 6.63 -6.27 9.98
CA ASP A 177 6.06 -5.85 8.70
C ASP A 177 4.89 -4.88 8.91
N ASN A 178 4.82 -3.86 8.04
CA ASN A 178 3.82 -2.81 8.11
C ASN A 178 2.38 -3.30 7.84
N VAL A 179 2.20 -4.44 7.17
CA VAL A 179 0.87 -5.00 6.87
C VAL A 179 0.15 -5.50 8.13
N PRO A 180 0.72 -6.40 8.96
CA PRO A 180 0.17 -6.78 10.26
C PRO A 180 -0.24 -5.60 11.14
N ILE A 181 0.63 -4.61 11.24
CA ILE A 181 0.42 -3.43 12.08
C ILE A 181 -0.80 -2.65 11.60
N THR A 182 -0.91 -2.41 10.29
CA THR A 182 -2.06 -1.69 9.71
C THR A 182 -3.36 -2.48 9.87
N ILE A 183 -3.38 -3.79 9.62
CA ILE A 183 -4.58 -4.63 9.82
C ILE A 183 -5.09 -4.51 11.28
N THR A 184 -4.18 -4.57 12.25
CA THR A 184 -4.52 -4.51 13.68
C THR A 184 -5.04 -3.13 14.10
N LEU A 185 -4.47 -2.06 13.56
CA LEU A 185 -4.80 -0.69 13.95
C LEU A 185 -6.06 -0.13 13.28
N ILE A 186 -6.53 -0.72 12.18
CA ILE A 186 -7.79 -0.32 11.53
C ILE A 186 -8.98 -0.33 12.52
N PRO A 187 -9.32 -1.46 13.19
CA PRO A 187 -10.45 -1.48 14.12
C PRO A 187 -10.23 -0.54 15.32
N VAL A 188 -9.00 -0.46 15.84
CA VAL A 188 -8.62 0.46 16.93
C VAL A 188 -8.86 1.92 16.52
N THR A 189 -8.43 2.29 15.32
CA THR A 189 -8.58 3.64 14.77
C THR A 189 -10.04 3.99 14.51
N LYS A 190 -10.82 3.06 13.96
CA LYS A 190 -12.26 3.25 13.78
C LYS A 190 -12.97 3.52 15.10
N TYR A 191 -12.61 2.77 16.14
CA TYR A 191 -13.15 2.98 17.48
C TYR A 191 -12.82 4.38 18.00
N ILE A 192 -11.55 4.78 17.95
CA ILE A 192 -11.10 6.11 18.40
C ILE A 192 -11.79 7.23 17.60
N ALA A 193 -11.92 7.06 16.29
CA ALA A 193 -12.61 8.01 15.42
C ALA A 193 -14.07 8.21 15.86
N ALA A 194 -14.77 7.12 16.16
CA ALA A 194 -16.16 7.16 16.61
C ALA A 194 -16.31 7.77 18.02
N ASP A 195 -15.45 7.37 18.96
CA ASP A 195 -15.51 7.82 20.36
C ASP A 195 -15.20 9.32 20.50
N LEU A 196 -14.18 9.80 19.78
CA LEU A 196 -13.74 11.19 19.80
C LEU A 196 -14.39 12.07 18.72
N LYS A 197 -15.27 11.50 17.88
CA LYS A 197 -15.91 12.17 16.73
C LYS A 197 -14.89 12.82 15.77
N LEU A 198 -13.79 12.13 15.53
CA LEU A 198 -12.74 12.57 14.62
C LEU A 198 -13.03 12.17 13.17
N ASP A 199 -12.43 12.90 12.24
CA ASP A 199 -12.49 12.56 10.83
C ASP A 199 -11.75 11.24 10.58
N THR A 200 -12.53 10.24 10.17
CA THR A 200 -12.02 8.89 9.95
C THR A 200 -11.08 8.84 8.74
N GLU A 201 -11.31 9.67 7.72
CA GLU A 201 -10.45 9.75 6.53
C GLU A 201 -9.07 10.30 6.91
N ILE A 202 -8.99 11.34 7.76
CA ILE A 202 -7.72 11.91 8.21
C ILE A 202 -6.92 10.90 9.05
N LEU A 203 -7.59 10.13 9.90
CA LEU A 203 -6.96 9.06 10.66
C LEU A 203 -6.45 7.91 9.76
N ALA A 204 -7.19 7.57 8.70
CA ALA A 204 -6.77 6.61 7.70
C ALA A 204 -5.50 7.08 6.96
N TRP A 205 -5.46 8.37 6.58
CA TRP A 205 -4.27 8.98 5.98
C TRP A 205 -3.07 8.96 6.92
N SER A 206 -3.28 9.15 8.21
CA SER A 206 -2.22 9.06 9.23
C SER A 206 -1.61 7.65 9.29
N LEU A 207 -2.43 6.60 9.22
CA LEU A 207 -1.97 5.21 9.13
C LEU A 207 -1.22 4.93 7.83
N ILE A 208 -1.75 5.37 6.69
CA ILE A 208 -1.13 5.20 5.37
C ILE A 208 0.27 5.84 5.35
N PHE A 209 0.38 7.09 5.80
CA PHE A 209 1.68 7.77 5.80
C PHE A 209 2.64 7.14 6.80
N GLY A 210 2.18 6.79 8.02
CA GLY A 210 3.00 6.07 8.99
C GLY A 210 3.56 4.75 8.44
N ALA A 211 2.71 3.92 7.83
CA ALA A 211 3.08 2.60 7.30
C ALA A 211 4.08 2.68 6.14
N ASN A 212 3.99 3.71 5.31
CA ASN A 212 4.94 3.92 4.22
C ASN A 212 6.26 4.55 4.68
N LEU A 213 6.23 5.45 5.69
CA LEU A 213 7.45 6.07 6.23
C LEU A 213 8.28 5.06 7.04
N GLY A 214 7.63 4.18 7.81
CA GLY A 214 8.31 3.16 8.61
C GLY A 214 9.03 2.07 7.79
N GLY A 215 8.55 1.78 6.59
CA GLY A 215 9.23 0.85 5.68
C GLY A 215 10.60 1.37 5.19
N THR A 216 10.82 2.68 5.25
CA THR A 216 12.08 3.33 4.82
C THR A 216 13.16 3.39 5.90
N SER A 217 12.84 3.14 7.18
CA SER A 217 13.82 3.27 8.28
C SER A 217 14.83 2.13 8.42
N LEU A 218 14.69 1.06 7.62
CA LEU A 218 15.59 -0.10 7.62
C LEU A 218 16.59 -0.12 6.43
N LEU A 219 16.63 0.95 5.61
CA LEU A 219 17.62 1.15 4.53
C LEU A 219 18.68 2.18 4.95
#